data_AF-A0A354GX77-F1
#
_entry.id   AF-A0A354GX77-F1
#
_cell.length_a   1.000
_cell.length_b   1.000
_cell.length_c   1.000
_cell.angle_alpha   90.00
_cell.angle_beta   90.00
_cell.angle_gamma   90.00
#
_symmetry.space_group_name_H-M   'P 1'
#
loop_
_entity.id
_entity.type
_entity.pdbx_description
1 polymer ?
#
loop_
_entity_poly.entity_id
_entity_poly.type
_entity_poly.pdbx_seq_one_letter_code
_entity_poly.pdbx_strand_id
1 'polypeptide(L)'
;MLLFDRKSWPPHRPWLIFFLLATVASTVAYFGFAFGHVGDAPGWPGGSSLPGLIFGVLGGAIILFEFLLWFRKKVRVWRIGRAQTWLRAHIWLGLLCVPLLIYHSGFRLGGSLSTVLMILLLIVILSGIWGLFLQQILPTRMLEQIPAETIFSQIDRLSEQLSTEARQLVQATCGLDPDDKTADGERAAAPTPYLVVGAVRSAGRIQGKVLETRTAPVAVPGAEALSAFFQETVDPFLRGRADGDSPLRLRQRAVQKFGEVKTHLPPAAHSALETLAGMCDQRRQWDQQAGFQFWLHSWLWVHFPLSVALVVLMIVHIWVALKYW
;
A
#
# COMPACT_ATOMS: atom_id res chain seq x y z
N MET A 1 -1.20 8.98 5.13
CA MET A 1 -1.28 10.42 5.46
C MET A 1 -1.91 11.10 4.26
N LEU A 2 -3.15 11.52 4.39
CA LEU A 2 -3.91 11.99 3.23
C LEU A 2 -3.35 13.35 2.78
N LEU A 3 -3.05 13.59 1.51
CA LEU A 3 -2.65 14.92 1.02
C LEU A 3 -3.78 15.95 1.11
N PHE A 4 -5.03 15.47 1.10
CA PHE A 4 -6.25 16.28 1.08
C PHE A 4 -7.16 16.07 2.31
N ASP A 5 -6.61 15.68 3.46
CA ASP A 5 -7.37 15.73 4.72
C ASP A 5 -7.18 17.10 5.38
N ARG A 6 -8.25 17.66 5.97
CA ARG A 6 -8.24 18.98 6.63
C ARG A 6 -7.14 19.06 7.69
N LYS A 7 -6.79 17.95 8.34
CA LYS A 7 -5.74 17.88 9.37
C LYS A 7 -4.31 17.82 8.83
N SER A 8 -4.10 17.33 7.61
CA SER A 8 -2.77 17.12 7.01
C SER A 8 -2.36 18.20 6.01
N TRP A 9 -3.31 19.05 5.58
CA TRP A 9 -3.08 20.18 4.68
C TRP A 9 -2.14 21.29 5.21
N PRO A 10 -2.21 21.72 6.49
CA PRO A 10 -1.39 22.85 6.98
C PRO A 10 0.11 22.73 6.66
N PRO A 11 0.76 21.57 6.81
CA PRO A 11 2.18 21.45 6.47
C PRO A 11 2.52 21.26 4.99
N HIS A 12 1.54 21.11 4.09
CA HIS A 12 1.76 21.14 2.62
C HIS A 12 1.66 22.56 2.05
N ARG A 13 0.94 23.47 2.72
CA ARG A 13 0.81 24.88 2.33
C ARG A 13 2.14 25.59 2.05
N PRO A 14 3.17 25.57 2.93
CA PRO A 14 4.42 26.27 2.66
C PRO A 14 5.14 25.72 1.42
N TRP A 15 5.05 24.42 1.18
CA TRP A 15 5.63 23.78 0.00
C TRP A 15 4.89 24.13 -1.29
N LEU A 16 3.56 24.20 -1.25
CA LEU A 16 2.76 24.66 -2.38
C LEU A 16 3.09 26.12 -2.71
N ILE A 17 3.15 26.99 -1.71
CA ILE A 17 3.51 28.40 -1.89
C ILE A 17 4.91 28.49 -2.49
N PHE A 18 5.89 27.75 -1.94
CA PHE A 18 7.23 27.69 -2.49
C PHE A 18 7.24 27.24 -3.95
N PHE A 19 6.54 26.15 -4.28
CA PHE A 19 6.43 25.65 -5.65
C PHE A 19 5.85 26.70 -6.61
N LEU A 20 4.75 27.36 -6.22
CA LEU A 20 4.11 28.40 -7.03
C LEU A 20 5.03 29.60 -7.21
N LEU A 21 5.64 30.10 -6.13
CA LEU A 21 6.57 31.23 -6.19
C LEU A 21 7.81 30.89 -7.03
N ALA A 22 8.40 29.71 -6.85
CA ALA A 22 9.57 29.26 -7.61
C ALA A 22 9.25 29.10 -9.09
N THR A 23 8.07 28.57 -9.42
CA THR A 23 7.61 28.45 -10.81
C THR A 23 7.41 29.83 -11.42
N VAL A 24 6.67 30.73 -10.76
CA VAL A 24 6.43 32.10 -11.23
C VAL A 24 7.75 32.87 -11.37
N ALA A 25 8.65 32.79 -10.40
CA ALA A 25 9.95 33.44 -10.47
C ALA A 25 10.79 32.90 -11.64
N SER A 26 10.76 31.58 -11.87
CA SER A 26 11.45 30.95 -12.99
C SER A 26 10.85 31.38 -14.33
N THR A 27 9.51 31.46 -14.43
CA THR A 27 8.81 31.99 -15.60
C THR A 27 9.20 33.44 -15.88
N VAL A 28 9.14 34.32 -14.86
CA VAL A 28 9.50 35.73 -15.00
C VAL A 28 10.96 35.90 -15.40
N ALA A 29 11.88 35.14 -14.79
CA ALA A 29 13.31 35.19 -15.14
C ALA A 29 13.56 34.73 -16.59
N TYR A 30 12.92 33.62 -17.01
CA TYR A 30 13.06 33.10 -18.37
C TYR A 30 12.53 34.10 -19.41
N PHE A 31 11.30 34.57 -19.25
CA PHE A 31 10.68 35.49 -20.20
C PHE A 31 11.31 36.88 -20.15
N GLY A 32 11.69 37.38 -18.97
CA GLY A 32 12.40 38.66 -18.84
C GLY A 32 13.73 38.65 -19.59
N PHE A 33 14.51 37.58 -19.48
CA PHE A 33 15.72 37.40 -20.28
C PHE A 33 15.39 37.29 -21.78
N ALA A 34 14.41 36.47 -22.14
CA ALA A 34 14.03 36.25 -23.53
C ALA A 34 13.60 37.56 -24.20
N PHE A 35 12.74 38.35 -23.56
CA PHE A 35 12.28 39.65 -24.06
C PHE A 35 13.39 40.69 -24.13
N GLY A 36 14.34 40.67 -23.20
CA GLY A 36 15.51 41.57 -23.22
C GLY A 36 16.49 41.31 -24.37
N HIS A 37 16.46 40.11 -24.96
CA HIS A 37 17.32 39.71 -26.08
C HIS A 37 16.51 39.39 -27.35
N VAL A 38 15.28 39.92 -27.45
CA VAL A 38 14.47 39.84 -28.68
C VAL A 38 15.19 40.63 -29.77
N GLY A 39 15.81 39.92 -30.71
CA GLY A 39 16.54 40.50 -31.84
C GLY A 39 17.92 39.87 -32.10
N ASP A 40 18.53 39.26 -31.08
CA ASP A 40 19.92 38.77 -31.18
C ASP A 40 20.04 37.41 -31.87
N ALA A 41 19.02 36.56 -31.75
CA ALA A 41 19.00 35.24 -32.37
C ALA A 41 17.57 34.77 -32.71
N PRO A 42 17.39 34.03 -33.81
CA PRO A 42 16.11 33.43 -34.16
C PRO A 42 15.80 32.23 -33.25
N GLY A 43 15.08 32.46 -32.15
CA GLY A 43 14.50 31.40 -31.34
C GLY A 43 14.45 31.68 -29.84
N TRP A 44 13.77 30.79 -29.11
CA TRP A 44 13.70 30.82 -27.65
C TRP A 44 15.04 30.41 -27.01
N PRO A 45 15.47 31.02 -25.90
CA PRO A 45 16.66 30.61 -25.16
C PRO A 45 16.58 29.13 -24.75
N GLY A 46 17.53 28.32 -25.23
CA GLY A 46 17.61 26.87 -24.96
C GLY A 46 18.79 26.51 -24.08
N GLY A 47 19.15 25.22 -24.05
CA GLY A 47 20.13 24.69 -23.08
C GLY A 47 21.53 25.28 -23.16
N SER A 48 21.91 25.80 -24.33
CA SER A 48 23.20 26.48 -24.56
C SER A 48 23.20 27.96 -24.13
N SER A 49 22.04 28.53 -23.81
CA SER A 49 21.92 29.89 -23.30
C SER A 49 22.20 29.93 -21.79
N LEU A 50 22.68 31.07 -21.29
CA LEU A 50 22.90 31.27 -19.85
C LEU A 50 21.67 30.93 -18.98
N PRO A 51 20.44 31.43 -19.26
CA PRO A 51 19.26 31.05 -18.48
C PRO A 51 18.94 29.55 -18.60
N GLY A 52 19.03 28.98 -19.81
CA GLY A 52 18.79 27.56 -20.03
C GLY A 52 19.75 26.68 -19.25
N LEU A 53 21.04 27.02 -19.21
CA LEU A 53 22.06 26.30 -18.44
C LEU A 53 21.76 26.34 -16.94
N ILE A 54 21.41 27.52 -16.39
CA ILE A 54 21.03 27.66 -14.97
C ILE A 54 19.84 26.75 -14.64
N PHE A 55 18.80 26.75 -15.48
CA PHE A 55 17.65 25.86 -15.29
C PHE A 55 18.01 24.38 -15.40
N GLY A 56 18.93 24.02 -16.30
CA GLY A 56 19.46 22.67 -16.43
C GLY A 56 20.22 22.20 -15.18
N VAL A 57 21.09 23.05 -14.62
CA VAL A 57 21.83 22.76 -13.38
C VAL A 57 20.87 22.61 -12.20
N LEU A 58 19.90 23.53 -12.05
CA LEU A 58 18.89 23.46 -11.00
C LEU A 58 18.02 22.19 -11.13
N GLY A 59 17.54 21.88 -12.33
CA GLY A 59 16.75 20.68 -12.60
C GLY A 59 17.54 19.39 -12.34
N GLY A 60 18.81 19.33 -12.80
CA GLY A 60 19.70 18.20 -12.53
C GLY A 60 19.98 18.01 -11.04
N ALA A 61 20.21 19.11 -10.30
CA ALA A 61 20.38 19.06 -8.84
C ALA A 61 19.13 18.54 -8.13
N ILE A 62 17.93 18.93 -8.59
CA ILE A 62 16.67 18.39 -8.08
C ILE A 62 16.58 16.88 -8.37
N ILE A 63 16.83 16.42 -9.60
CA ILE A 63 16.80 14.99 -9.94
C ILE A 63 17.75 14.17 -9.05
N LEU A 64 18.97 14.68 -8.79
CA LEU A 64 19.92 14.03 -7.88
C LEU A 64 19.40 14.00 -6.43
N PHE A 65 18.82 15.11 -5.95
CA PHE A 65 18.18 15.15 -4.64
C PHE A 65 17.05 14.11 -4.53
N GLU A 66 16.22 13.98 -5.57
CA GLU A 66 15.13 13.01 -5.60
C GLU A 66 15.64 11.57 -5.49
N PHE A 67 16.72 11.26 -6.20
CA PHE A 67 17.36 9.95 -6.13
C PHE A 67 18.01 9.68 -4.76
N LEU A 68 18.59 10.71 -4.14
CA LEU A 68 19.27 10.61 -2.84
C LEU A 68 18.33 10.18 -1.70
N LEU A 69 17.02 10.41 -1.84
CA LEU A 69 16.02 9.95 -0.88
C LEU A 69 16.06 8.43 -0.69
N TRP A 70 16.34 7.67 -1.76
CA TRP A 70 16.52 6.21 -1.67
C TRP A 70 17.75 5.84 -0.83
N PHE A 71 18.88 6.51 -1.06
CA PHE A 71 20.11 6.25 -0.31
C PHE A 71 19.92 6.54 1.18
N ARG A 72 19.22 7.63 1.51
CA ARG A 72 18.85 7.94 2.89
C ARG A 72 17.99 6.84 3.53
N LYS A 73 17.01 6.29 2.81
CA LYS A 73 16.18 5.18 3.33
C LYS A 73 17.02 3.93 3.62
N LYS A 74 18.08 3.69 2.84
CA LYS A 74 19.03 2.59 3.06
C LYS A 74 19.94 2.85 4.28
N VAL A 75 20.38 4.09 4.47
CA VAL A 75 21.28 4.49 5.55
C VAL A 75 20.50 5.14 6.70
N ARG A 76 19.90 4.30 7.54
CA ARG A 76 19.03 4.71 8.66
C ARG A 76 19.72 5.51 9.78
N VAL A 77 21.06 5.55 9.77
CA VAL A 77 21.90 6.24 10.78
C VAL A 77 21.90 7.76 10.59
N TRP A 78 21.58 8.26 9.39
CA TRP A 78 21.61 9.70 9.09
C TRP A 78 20.36 10.40 9.67
N ARG A 79 20.54 11.12 10.78
CA ARG A 79 19.50 11.93 11.46
C ARG A 79 19.15 13.24 10.74
N ILE A 80 19.23 13.28 9.40
CA ILE A 80 18.99 14.50 8.63
C ILE A 80 17.48 14.70 8.37
N GLY A 81 16.84 15.54 9.19
CA GLY A 81 15.45 16.00 9.02
C GLY A 81 14.38 14.91 9.22
N ARG A 82 13.11 15.33 9.36
CA ARG A 82 11.98 14.38 9.50
C ARG A 82 11.69 13.68 8.16
N ALA A 83 11.41 12.38 8.17
CA ALA A 83 11.09 11.61 6.96
C ALA A 83 9.93 12.20 6.15
N GLN A 84 8.93 12.72 6.87
CA GLN A 84 7.75 13.37 6.31
C GLN A 84 8.09 14.66 5.54
N THR A 85 9.10 15.42 5.97
CA THR A 85 9.54 16.63 5.25
C THR A 85 10.21 16.26 3.93
N TRP A 86 11.00 15.19 3.91
CA TRP A 86 11.66 14.71 2.69
C TRP A 86 10.67 14.18 1.66
N LEU A 87 9.64 13.45 2.10
CA LEU A 87 8.59 13.00 1.18
C LEU A 87 7.85 14.19 0.55
N ARG A 88 7.61 15.27 1.32
CA ARG A 88 7.03 16.51 0.76
C ARG A 88 7.97 17.18 -0.22
N ALA A 89 9.23 17.32 0.15
CA ALA A 89 10.25 17.86 -0.73
C ALA A 89 10.25 17.09 -2.05
N HIS A 90 10.23 15.76 -2.00
CA HIS A 90 10.22 14.89 -3.16
C HIS A 90 9.04 15.12 -4.11
N ILE A 91 7.84 15.29 -3.55
CA ILE A 91 6.63 15.55 -4.33
C ILE A 91 6.72 16.93 -5.00
N TRP A 92 7.04 17.98 -4.24
CA TRP A 92 6.98 19.35 -4.74
C TRP A 92 8.19 19.75 -5.60
N LEU A 93 9.38 19.28 -5.27
CA LEU A 93 10.59 19.51 -6.08
C LEU A 93 10.54 18.66 -7.36
N GLY A 94 10.09 17.42 -7.28
CA GLY A 94 9.82 16.60 -8.48
C GLY A 94 8.86 17.27 -9.46
N LEU A 95 7.78 17.89 -8.98
CA LEU A 95 6.87 18.68 -9.82
C LEU A 95 7.51 19.97 -10.34
N LEU A 96 8.30 20.66 -9.52
CA LEU A 96 9.04 21.87 -9.92
C LEU A 96 10.06 21.58 -11.04
N CYS A 97 10.57 20.36 -11.11
CA CYS A 97 11.52 19.96 -12.13
C CYS A 97 10.95 20.06 -13.56
N VAL A 98 9.63 19.90 -13.74
CA VAL A 98 8.98 19.97 -15.06
C VAL A 98 9.12 21.34 -15.72
N PRO A 99 8.63 22.46 -15.14
CA PRO A 99 8.76 23.77 -15.78
C PRO A 99 10.23 24.16 -15.98
N LEU A 100 11.12 23.85 -15.02
CA LEU A 100 12.55 24.15 -15.14
C LEU A 100 13.18 23.47 -16.36
N LEU A 101 12.90 22.17 -16.58
CA LEU A 101 13.49 21.44 -17.69
C LEU A 101 12.84 21.76 -19.04
N ILE A 102 11.58 22.19 -19.06
CA ILE A 102 10.95 22.77 -20.25
C ILE A 102 11.65 24.10 -20.64
N TYR A 103 11.96 24.95 -19.66
CA TYR A 103 12.71 26.18 -19.89
C TYR A 103 14.15 25.91 -20.32
N HIS A 104 14.81 24.92 -19.71
CA HIS A 104 16.13 24.46 -20.16
C HIS A 104 16.13 24.04 -21.63
N SER A 105 15.08 23.33 -22.07
CA SER A 105 14.99 22.86 -23.45
C SER A 105 14.55 23.95 -24.45
N GLY A 106 14.20 25.14 -23.97
CA GLY A 106 13.69 26.23 -24.81
C GLY A 106 12.44 25.84 -25.59
N PHE A 107 11.58 25.01 -25.00
CA PHE A 107 10.38 24.42 -25.64
C PHE A 107 10.66 23.53 -26.87
N ARG A 108 11.90 23.06 -27.02
CA ARG A 108 12.31 22.14 -28.09
C ARG A 108 12.69 20.79 -27.48
N LEU A 109 12.50 19.72 -28.23
CA LEU A 109 12.88 18.37 -27.80
C LEU A 109 14.36 18.03 -28.10
N GLY A 110 15.08 18.93 -28.77
CA GLY A 110 16.51 18.79 -29.07
C GLY A 110 16.81 17.55 -29.92
N GLY A 111 17.92 16.88 -29.63
CA GLY A 111 18.29 15.61 -30.25
C GLY A 111 17.56 14.39 -29.65
N SER A 112 17.84 13.21 -30.21
CA SER A 112 17.22 11.95 -29.76
C SER A 112 17.42 11.67 -28.26
N LEU A 113 18.63 11.92 -27.74
CA LEU A 113 18.95 11.75 -26.32
C LEU A 113 18.09 12.66 -25.42
N SER A 114 17.98 13.94 -25.76
CA SER A 114 17.17 14.91 -25.01
C SER A 114 15.68 14.58 -25.05
N THR A 115 15.19 14.09 -26.20
CA THR A 115 13.80 13.65 -26.37
C THR A 115 13.51 12.44 -25.46
N VAL A 116 14.38 11.43 -25.49
CA VAL A 116 14.24 10.24 -24.62
C VAL A 116 14.27 10.63 -23.15
N LEU A 117 15.17 11.54 -22.75
CA LEU A 117 15.24 12.04 -21.38
C LEU A 117 13.95 12.75 -20.96
N MET A 118 13.40 13.61 -21.81
CA MET A 118 12.16 14.32 -21.52
C MET A 118 10.98 13.34 -21.36
N ILE A 119 10.85 12.37 -22.27
CA ILE A 119 9.80 11.34 -22.19
C ILE A 119 9.97 10.51 -20.90
N LEU A 120 11.19 10.05 -20.62
CA LEU A 120 11.47 9.25 -19.43
C LEU A 120 11.20 10.02 -18.14
N LEU A 121 11.57 11.31 -18.08
CA LEU A 121 11.24 12.21 -16.96
C LEU A 121 9.73 12.26 -16.74
N LEU A 122 8.95 12.49 -17.80
CA LEU A 122 7.49 12.55 -17.70
C LEU A 122 6.90 11.21 -17.23
N ILE A 123 7.40 10.08 -17.72
CA ILE A 123 6.98 8.74 -17.26
C ILE A 123 7.30 8.55 -15.77
N VAL A 124 8.51 8.94 -15.32
CA VAL A 124 8.90 8.85 -13.91
C VAL A 124 7.98 9.71 -13.04
N ILE A 125 7.67 10.94 -13.45
CA ILE A 125 6.77 11.84 -12.71
C ILE A 125 5.34 11.29 -12.66
N LEU A 126 4.80 10.86 -13.80
CA LEU A 126 3.46 10.25 -13.85
C LEU A 126 3.37 9.00 -12.99
N SER A 127 4.39 8.13 -13.03
CA SER A 127 4.45 6.96 -12.14
C SER A 127 4.59 7.37 -10.67
N GLY A 128 5.28 8.47 -10.34
CA GLY A 128 5.35 9.02 -8.99
C GLY A 128 3.98 9.52 -8.49
N ILE A 129 3.22 10.21 -9.35
CA ILE A 129 1.83 10.64 -9.07
C ILE A 129 0.93 9.41 -8.86
N TRP A 130 1.11 8.34 -9.63
CA TRP A 130 0.41 7.08 -9.41
C TRP A 130 0.76 6.46 -8.04
N GLY A 131 2.03 6.46 -7.65
CA GLY A 131 2.47 6.02 -6.33
C GLY A 131 1.85 6.84 -5.19
N LEU A 132 1.73 8.14 -5.37
CA LEU A 132 1.04 9.05 -4.46
C LEU A 132 -0.45 8.68 -4.32
N PHE A 133 -1.12 8.43 -5.45
CA PHE A 133 -2.52 8.02 -5.48
C PHE A 133 -2.74 6.70 -4.75
N LEU A 134 -1.87 5.71 -4.96
CA LEU A 134 -1.88 4.46 -4.20
C LEU A 134 -1.75 4.74 -2.70
N GLN A 135 -0.75 5.51 -2.27
CA GLN A 135 -0.52 5.87 -0.86
C GLN A 135 -1.66 6.66 -0.22
N GLN A 136 -2.49 7.35 -1.01
CA GLN A 136 -3.65 8.10 -0.56
C GLN A 136 -4.87 7.20 -0.33
N ILE A 137 -5.15 6.29 -1.27
CA ILE A 137 -6.30 5.39 -1.19
C ILE A 137 -6.11 4.35 -0.10
N LEU A 138 -4.87 3.83 0.01
CA LEU A 138 -4.48 2.78 0.95
C LEU A 138 -4.99 3.02 2.39
N PRO A 139 -4.65 4.13 3.06
CA PRO A 139 -5.10 4.38 4.42
C PRO A 139 -6.59 4.71 4.53
N THR A 140 -7.25 5.25 3.50
CA THR A 140 -8.67 5.66 3.60
C THR A 140 -9.58 4.44 3.66
N ARG A 141 -9.34 3.46 2.78
CA ARG A 141 -10.12 2.20 2.75
C ARG A 141 -9.81 1.30 3.96
N MET A 142 -8.57 1.34 4.47
CA MET A 142 -8.17 0.58 5.66
C MET A 142 -8.67 1.19 6.97
N LEU A 143 -8.59 2.51 7.18
CA LEU A 143 -8.97 3.14 8.46
C LEU A 143 -10.48 3.13 8.71
N GLU A 144 -11.31 3.09 7.66
CA GLU A 144 -12.76 2.93 7.79
C GLU A 144 -13.19 1.49 8.12
N GLN A 145 -12.33 0.49 7.92
CA GLN A 145 -12.72 -0.93 7.97
C GLN A 145 -11.80 -1.85 8.80
N ILE A 146 -10.59 -1.41 9.20
CA ILE A 146 -9.55 -2.30 9.73
C ILE A 146 -8.72 -1.61 10.83
N PRO A 147 -9.00 -1.85 12.13
CA PRO A 147 -8.21 -1.35 13.25
C PRO A 147 -6.95 -2.17 13.58
N ALA A 148 -6.62 -3.22 12.81
CA ALA A 148 -5.52 -4.13 13.09
C ALA A 148 -4.42 -4.04 12.01
N GLU A 149 -3.28 -3.41 12.34
CA GLU A 149 -2.03 -3.59 11.59
C GLU A 149 -1.48 -4.99 11.88
N THR A 150 -1.82 -5.97 11.02
CA THR A 150 -1.15 -7.28 11.00
C THR A 150 0.05 -7.23 10.07
N ILE A 151 1.18 -7.77 10.52
CA ILE A 151 2.42 -7.79 9.73
C ILE A 151 2.23 -8.79 8.57
N PHE A 152 2.31 -8.30 7.33
CA PHE A 152 2.02 -9.07 6.10
C PHE A 152 2.76 -10.42 6.01
N SER A 153 4.01 -10.49 6.45
CA SER A 153 4.81 -11.73 6.42
C SER A 153 4.23 -12.86 7.28
N GLN A 154 3.20 -12.56 8.08
CA GLN A 154 2.54 -13.51 8.96
C GLN A 154 1.13 -13.87 8.46
N ILE A 155 0.61 -13.28 7.37
CA ILE A 155 -0.78 -13.52 6.92
C ILE A 155 -1.03 -15.00 6.66
N ASP A 156 -0.09 -15.72 6.03
CA ASP A 156 -0.25 -17.15 5.77
C ASP A 156 -0.31 -17.96 7.07
N ARG A 157 0.61 -17.69 8.00
CA ARG A 157 0.64 -18.35 9.32
C ARG A 157 -0.61 -18.03 10.14
N LEU A 158 -1.05 -16.77 10.12
CA LEU A 158 -2.27 -16.33 10.80
C LEU A 158 -3.52 -16.96 10.19
N SER A 159 -3.54 -17.16 8.87
CA SER A 159 -4.62 -17.83 8.16
C SER A 159 -4.70 -19.32 8.53
N GLU A 160 -3.56 -20.00 8.63
CA GLU A 160 -3.49 -21.39 9.10
C GLU A 160 -3.93 -21.52 10.58
N GLN A 161 -3.49 -20.61 11.44
CA GLN A 161 -3.93 -20.54 12.84
C GLN A 161 -5.43 -20.31 12.93
N LEU A 162 -5.96 -19.35 12.16
CA LEU A 162 -7.39 -19.02 12.14
C LEU A 162 -8.24 -20.19 11.63
N SER A 163 -7.81 -20.91 10.59
CA SER A 163 -8.45 -22.14 10.12
C SER A 163 -8.47 -23.23 11.18
N THR A 164 -7.38 -23.36 11.95
CA THR A 164 -7.27 -24.35 13.05
C THR A 164 -8.20 -24.02 14.20
N GLU A 165 -8.24 -22.76 14.64
CA GLU A 165 -9.16 -22.29 15.69
C GLU A 165 -10.63 -22.43 15.27
N ALA A 166 -10.95 -22.09 14.02
CA ALA A 166 -12.29 -22.26 13.45
C ALA A 166 -12.73 -23.73 13.44
N ARG A 167 -11.81 -24.64 13.11
CA ARG A 167 -12.07 -26.09 13.12
C ARG A 167 -12.38 -26.61 14.52
N GLN A 168 -11.58 -26.22 15.51
CA GLN A 168 -11.78 -26.60 16.91
C GLN A 168 -13.12 -26.10 17.44
N LEU A 169 -13.52 -24.87 17.09
CA LEU A 169 -14.81 -24.31 17.43
C LEU A 169 -15.98 -25.14 16.87
N VAL A 170 -15.89 -25.53 15.61
CA VAL A 170 -16.92 -26.35 14.95
C VAL A 170 -16.99 -27.74 15.56
N GLN A 171 -15.84 -28.39 15.78
CA GLN A 171 -15.76 -29.71 16.40
C GLN A 171 -16.37 -29.71 17.81
N ALA A 172 -16.01 -28.74 18.65
CA ALA A 172 -16.58 -28.59 19.99
C ALA A 172 -18.10 -28.35 19.94
N THR A 173 -18.59 -27.54 19.01
CA THR A 173 -20.03 -27.23 18.88
C THR A 173 -20.83 -28.44 18.43
N CYS A 174 -20.28 -29.24 17.51
CA CYS A 174 -20.91 -30.45 16.99
C CYS A 174 -20.73 -31.68 17.88
N GLY A 175 -19.90 -31.61 18.92
CA GLY A 175 -19.55 -32.78 19.74
C GLY A 175 -18.73 -33.83 19.00
N LEU A 176 -17.98 -33.42 17.96
CA LEU A 176 -17.09 -34.30 17.20
C LEU A 176 -15.76 -34.40 17.96
N ASP A 177 -15.48 -35.57 18.54
CA ASP A 177 -14.22 -35.84 19.23
C ASP A 177 -13.04 -35.73 18.23
N PRO A 178 -11.89 -35.12 18.57
CA PRO A 178 -10.79 -34.94 17.63
C PRO A 178 -10.15 -36.23 17.10
N ASP A 179 -10.45 -37.39 17.72
CA ASP A 179 -9.73 -38.66 17.53
C ASP A 179 -10.56 -39.83 16.96
N ASP A 180 -11.72 -39.61 16.34
CA ASP A 180 -12.44 -40.71 15.67
C ASP A 180 -11.87 -41.03 14.25
N LYS A 181 -10.57 -41.35 14.22
CA LYS A 181 -9.95 -42.15 13.17
C LYS A 181 -9.04 -43.21 13.79
N THR A 182 -9.69 -44.33 14.14
CA THR A 182 -9.16 -45.70 14.24
C THR A 182 -8.07 -46.02 15.28
N ALA A 183 -8.46 -46.96 16.17
CA ALA A 183 -7.69 -48.03 16.79
C ALA A 183 -6.86 -47.71 18.06
N ASP A 184 -7.31 -48.38 19.12
CA ASP A 184 -6.57 -49.01 20.22
C ASP A 184 -5.59 -48.20 21.06
N GLY A 185 -6.01 -48.02 22.32
CA GLY A 185 -5.10 -48.07 23.45
C GLY A 185 -4.48 -46.73 23.85
N GLU A 186 -4.75 -46.38 25.10
CA GLU A 186 -3.91 -45.60 26.03
C GLU A 186 -4.52 -44.26 26.47
N ARG A 187 -4.71 -44.19 27.79
CA ARG A 187 -5.30 -43.14 28.63
C ARG A 187 -4.93 -41.69 28.25
N ALA A 188 -5.90 -40.79 28.46
CA ALA A 188 -5.85 -39.43 29.07
C ALA A 188 -6.75 -38.47 28.28
N ALA A 189 -7.50 -37.51 28.81
CA ALA A 189 -7.68 -36.92 30.14
C ALA A 189 -9.12 -36.35 30.20
N ALA A 190 -9.62 -36.07 31.41
CA ALA A 190 -10.96 -35.52 31.65
C ALA A 190 -11.33 -34.30 30.77
N PRO A 191 -12.62 -34.10 30.41
CA PRO A 191 -13.04 -33.04 29.51
C PRO A 191 -12.77 -31.68 30.16
N THR A 192 -11.89 -30.89 29.56
CA THR A 192 -11.64 -29.51 30.01
C THR A 192 -12.79 -28.63 29.51
N PRO A 193 -13.55 -27.95 30.40
CA PRO A 193 -14.81 -27.26 30.04
C PRO A 193 -14.60 -25.90 29.35
N TYR A 194 -13.43 -25.66 28.77
CA TYR A 194 -13.03 -24.35 28.26
C TYR A 194 -12.41 -24.48 26.86
N LEU A 195 -13.00 -23.81 25.86
CA LEU A 195 -12.39 -23.63 24.56
C LEU A 195 -11.74 -22.24 24.54
N VAL A 196 -10.41 -22.21 24.49
CA VAL A 196 -9.66 -20.96 24.36
C VAL A 196 -9.68 -20.56 22.89
N VAL A 197 -10.71 -19.84 22.48
CA VAL A 197 -10.79 -19.25 21.14
C VAL A 197 -10.02 -17.93 21.16
N GLY A 198 -8.96 -17.84 20.36
CA GLY A 198 -8.09 -16.67 20.29
C GLY A 198 -8.72 -15.52 19.52
N ALA A 199 -9.81 -14.93 20.03
CA ALA A 199 -10.37 -13.73 19.42
C ALA A 199 -9.45 -12.52 19.68
N VAL A 200 -8.60 -12.18 18.71
CA VAL A 200 -7.80 -10.94 18.78
C VAL A 200 -8.73 -9.73 18.62
N ARG A 201 -9.23 -9.18 19.73
CA ARG A 201 -9.87 -7.86 19.74
C ARG A 201 -8.82 -6.78 20.03
N SER A 202 -8.70 -5.83 19.11
CA SER A 202 -7.89 -4.62 19.32
C SER A 202 -8.77 -3.53 19.95
N ALA A 203 -8.54 -3.22 21.23
CA ALA A 203 -9.13 -2.06 21.90
C ALA A 203 -8.08 -0.95 21.99
N GLY A 204 -8.07 -0.04 21.01
CA GLY A 204 -7.17 1.11 20.99
C GLY A 204 -5.74 0.77 20.54
N ARG A 205 -4.73 1.33 21.23
CA ARG A 205 -3.31 1.34 20.81
C ARG A 205 -2.48 0.17 21.35
N ILE A 206 -3.11 -0.78 22.04
CA ILE A 206 -2.45 -1.87 22.75
C ILE A 206 -2.96 -3.18 22.14
N GLN A 207 -2.10 -3.84 21.35
CA GLN A 207 -2.31 -5.20 20.88
C GLN A 207 -2.12 -6.15 22.06
N GLY A 208 -3.21 -6.71 22.57
CA GLY A 208 -3.19 -7.83 23.50
C GLY A 208 -3.94 -9.00 22.88
N LYS A 209 -3.36 -10.21 22.96
CA LYS A 209 -4.10 -11.46 22.76
C LYS A 209 -5.11 -11.54 23.90
N VAL A 210 -6.32 -11.02 23.71
CA VAL A 210 -7.41 -11.27 24.65
C VAL A 210 -7.78 -12.73 24.44
N LEU A 211 -7.29 -13.59 25.33
CA LEU A 211 -7.73 -14.97 25.43
C LEU A 211 -9.17 -14.91 25.94
N GLU A 212 -10.14 -14.88 25.03
CA GLU A 212 -11.55 -14.98 25.40
C GLU A 212 -11.79 -16.47 25.72
N THR A 213 -11.58 -16.83 27.00
CA THR A 213 -11.95 -18.15 27.51
C THR A 213 -13.46 -18.27 27.45
N ARG A 214 -13.98 -18.88 26.39
CA ARG A 214 -15.39 -19.23 26.32
C ARG A 214 -15.58 -20.63 26.89
N THR A 215 -16.63 -20.79 27.69
CA THR A 215 -17.12 -22.11 28.08
C THR A 215 -17.33 -22.93 26.82
N ALA A 216 -16.73 -24.13 26.79
CA ALA A 216 -16.86 -25.04 25.66
C ALA A 216 -18.35 -25.19 25.34
N PRO A 217 -18.77 -25.02 24.08
CA PRO A 217 -20.16 -25.27 23.71
C PRO A 217 -20.47 -26.71 24.11
N VAL A 218 -21.46 -26.88 24.98
CA VAL A 218 -22.07 -28.18 25.22
C VAL A 218 -22.50 -28.70 23.85
N ALA A 219 -22.06 -29.91 23.49
CA ALA A 219 -22.35 -30.51 22.19
C ALA A 219 -23.82 -30.29 21.83
N VAL A 220 -24.07 -29.59 20.71
CA VAL A 220 -25.41 -29.20 20.31
C VAL A 220 -25.94 -30.28 19.35
N PRO A 221 -26.97 -31.05 19.72
CA PRO A 221 -27.58 -32.01 18.82
C PRO A 221 -28.12 -31.30 17.56
N GLY A 222 -27.86 -31.85 16.37
CA GLY A 222 -28.33 -31.28 15.10
C GLY A 222 -27.46 -30.17 14.51
N ALA A 223 -26.22 -29.99 15.00
CA ALA A 223 -25.27 -29.02 14.43
C ALA A 223 -24.50 -29.54 13.18
N GLU A 224 -24.88 -30.68 12.59
CA GLU A 224 -24.20 -31.28 11.42
C GLU A 224 -24.11 -30.32 10.22
N ALA A 225 -25.15 -29.50 10.01
CA ALA A 225 -25.17 -28.47 8.97
C ALA A 225 -24.05 -27.42 9.14
N LEU A 226 -23.61 -27.14 10.38
CA LEU A 226 -22.49 -26.25 10.66
C LEU A 226 -21.16 -26.87 10.21
N SER A 227 -20.98 -28.17 10.47
CA SER A 227 -19.79 -28.91 10.07
C SER A 227 -19.66 -29.00 8.55
N ALA A 228 -20.77 -29.32 7.86
CA ALA A 228 -20.82 -29.36 6.40
C ALA A 228 -20.47 -28.00 5.78
N PHE A 229 -21.11 -26.93 6.25
CA PHE A 229 -20.82 -25.56 5.80
C PHE A 229 -19.36 -25.16 6.06
N PHE A 230 -18.81 -25.54 7.21
CA PHE A 230 -17.42 -25.27 7.54
C PHE A 230 -16.46 -25.95 6.56
N GLN A 231 -16.62 -27.25 6.31
CA GLN A 231 -15.72 -28.01 5.44
C GLN A 231 -15.82 -27.59 3.97
N GLU A 232 -17.03 -27.32 3.48
CA GLU A 232 -17.28 -27.02 2.07
C GLU A 232 -16.91 -25.57 1.73
N THR A 233 -17.21 -24.61 2.61
CA THR A 233 -17.13 -23.18 2.26
C THR A 233 -16.11 -22.42 3.11
N VAL A 234 -16.09 -22.62 4.44
CA VAL A 234 -15.30 -21.78 5.36
C VAL A 234 -13.82 -22.19 5.39
N ASP A 235 -13.50 -23.48 5.56
CA ASP A 235 -12.11 -23.97 5.64
C ASP A 235 -11.31 -23.65 4.36
N PRO A 236 -11.83 -23.85 3.14
CA PRO A 236 -11.14 -23.47 1.91
C PRO A 236 -10.89 -21.96 1.83
N PHE A 237 -11.85 -21.14 2.26
CA PHE A 237 -11.74 -19.69 2.29
C PHE A 237 -10.68 -19.21 3.30
N LEU A 238 -10.72 -19.73 4.54
CA LEU A 238 -9.76 -19.37 5.59
C LEU A 238 -8.33 -19.78 5.26
N ARG A 239 -8.13 -20.86 4.50
CA ARG A 239 -6.80 -21.33 4.05
C ARG A 239 -6.29 -20.63 2.79
N GLY A 240 -7.10 -19.79 2.14
CA GLY A 240 -6.73 -19.14 0.89
C GLY A 240 -6.66 -20.08 -0.31
N ARG A 241 -7.26 -21.28 -0.19
CA ARG A 241 -7.41 -22.26 -1.27
C ARG A 241 -8.73 -22.09 -2.02
N ALA A 242 -9.61 -21.23 -1.50
CA ALA A 242 -10.78 -20.79 -2.23
C ALA A 242 -10.36 -20.13 -3.55
N ASP A 243 -10.79 -20.71 -4.67
CA ASP A 243 -10.74 -20.05 -5.98
C ASP A 243 -11.38 -18.66 -5.89
N GLY A 244 -11.03 -17.79 -6.85
CA GLY A 244 -11.51 -16.40 -6.90
C GLY A 244 -13.04 -16.21 -6.86
N ASP A 245 -13.82 -17.29 -6.90
CA ASP A 245 -15.28 -17.35 -6.89
C ASP A 245 -15.91 -17.71 -5.52
N SER A 246 -15.14 -17.80 -4.43
CA SER A 246 -15.76 -18.09 -3.12
C SER A 246 -16.84 -17.05 -2.76
N PRO A 247 -18.06 -17.50 -2.37
CA PRO A 247 -19.15 -16.60 -2.00
C PRO A 247 -18.81 -15.78 -0.74
N LEU A 248 -17.84 -16.22 0.06
CA LEU A 248 -17.41 -15.54 1.28
C LEU A 248 -16.45 -14.37 1.04
N ARG A 249 -15.97 -14.17 -0.21
CA ARG A 249 -15.07 -13.07 -0.58
C ARG A 249 -15.76 -11.72 -0.54
N LEU A 250 -17.02 -11.64 -0.95
CA LEU A 250 -17.83 -10.43 -0.93
C LEU A 250 -18.64 -10.37 0.36
N ARG A 251 -18.53 -9.26 1.11
CA ARG A 251 -19.24 -9.08 2.39
C ARG A 251 -20.75 -9.34 2.27
N GLN A 252 -21.39 -8.83 1.22
CA GLN A 252 -22.83 -8.97 1.02
C GLN A 252 -23.24 -10.44 0.81
N ARG A 253 -22.50 -11.19 -0.04
CA ARG A 253 -22.74 -12.62 -0.28
C ARG A 253 -22.45 -13.46 0.96
N ALA A 254 -21.40 -13.11 1.72
CA ALA A 254 -21.11 -13.75 2.99
C ALA A 254 -22.28 -13.59 3.97
N VAL A 255 -22.78 -12.37 4.17
CA VAL A 255 -23.93 -12.10 5.06
C VAL A 255 -25.16 -12.90 4.65
N GLN A 256 -25.47 -12.97 3.36
CA GLN A 256 -26.56 -13.80 2.84
C GLN A 256 -26.34 -15.27 3.17
N LYS A 257 -25.15 -15.81 2.88
CA LYS A 257 -24.84 -17.22 3.07
C LYS A 257 -24.87 -17.64 4.55
N PHE A 258 -24.32 -16.81 5.43
CA PHE A 258 -24.41 -17.01 6.87
C PHE A 258 -25.86 -16.90 7.38
N GLY A 259 -26.66 -15.99 6.79
CA GLY A 259 -28.09 -15.87 7.08
C GLY A 259 -28.89 -17.12 6.70
N GLU A 260 -28.65 -17.68 5.52
CA GLU A 260 -29.25 -18.94 5.06
C GLU A 260 -28.95 -20.08 6.05
N VAL A 261 -27.67 -20.27 6.39
CA VAL A 261 -27.22 -21.32 7.32
C VAL A 261 -27.80 -21.13 8.72
N LYS A 262 -27.96 -19.88 9.19
CA LYS A 262 -28.56 -19.57 10.50
C LYS A 262 -30.01 -20.07 10.61
N THR A 263 -30.77 -20.10 9.50
CA THR A 263 -32.17 -20.58 9.51
C THR A 263 -32.30 -22.09 9.70
N HIS A 264 -31.26 -22.85 9.37
CA HIS A 264 -31.23 -24.31 9.51
C HIS A 264 -30.53 -24.79 10.79
N LEU A 265 -30.01 -23.87 11.62
CA LEU A 265 -29.26 -24.19 12.81
C LEU A 265 -30.08 -23.97 14.09
N PRO A 266 -29.91 -24.86 15.11
CA PRO A 266 -30.51 -24.65 16.41
C PRO A 266 -29.97 -23.36 17.08
N PRO A 267 -30.78 -22.64 17.88
CA PRO A 267 -30.37 -21.39 18.52
C PRO A 267 -29.08 -21.50 19.34
N ALA A 268 -28.81 -22.67 19.94
CA ALA A 268 -27.59 -22.94 20.69
C ALA A 268 -26.31 -22.89 19.85
N ALA A 269 -26.38 -23.14 18.53
CA ALA A 269 -25.25 -23.09 17.62
C ALA A 269 -25.04 -21.71 16.96
N HIS A 270 -25.94 -20.74 17.17
CA HIS A 270 -25.86 -19.42 16.53
C HIS A 270 -24.63 -18.62 16.99
N SER A 271 -24.21 -18.77 18.25
CA SER A 271 -23.01 -18.11 18.78
C SER A 271 -21.72 -18.60 18.12
N ALA A 272 -21.64 -19.90 17.80
CA ALA A 272 -20.53 -20.48 17.06
C ALA A 272 -20.51 -19.99 15.60
N LEU A 273 -21.69 -19.94 14.96
CA LEU A 273 -21.83 -19.41 13.59
C LEU A 273 -21.41 -17.93 13.50
N GLU A 274 -21.81 -17.10 14.46
CA GLU A 274 -21.43 -15.69 14.52
C GLU A 274 -19.92 -15.51 14.73
N THR A 275 -19.30 -16.42 15.49
CA THR A 275 -17.84 -16.42 15.68
C THR A 275 -17.11 -16.80 14.39
N LEU A 276 -17.59 -17.80 13.65
CA LEU A 276 -17.06 -18.15 12.32
C LEU A 276 -17.21 -17.00 11.32
N ALA A 277 -18.35 -16.29 11.35
CA ALA A 277 -18.55 -15.09 10.53
C ALA A 277 -17.48 -14.04 10.84
N GLY A 278 -17.20 -13.77 12.12
CA GLY A 278 -16.13 -12.88 12.56
C GLY A 278 -14.73 -13.29 12.06
N MET A 279 -14.42 -14.58 12.07
CA MET A 279 -13.17 -15.10 11.52
C MET A 279 -13.08 -14.89 10.00
N CYS A 280 -14.16 -15.13 9.26
CA CYS A 280 -14.22 -14.85 7.82
C CYS A 280 -14.08 -13.35 7.49
N ASP A 281 -14.67 -12.49 8.31
CA ASP A 281 -14.50 -11.03 8.22
C ASP A 281 -13.04 -10.64 8.39
N GLN A 282 -12.36 -11.20 9.40
CA GLN A 282 -10.94 -10.97 9.64
C GLN A 282 -10.07 -11.43 8.47
N ARG A 283 -10.33 -12.62 7.92
CA ARG A 283 -9.63 -13.13 6.72
C ARG A 283 -9.79 -12.19 5.52
N ARG A 284 -11.01 -11.70 5.25
CA ARG A 284 -11.24 -10.72 4.16
C ARG A 284 -10.45 -9.44 4.35
N GLN A 285 -10.28 -8.98 5.59
CA GLN A 285 -9.47 -7.79 5.87
C GLN A 285 -8.00 -8.04 5.52
N TRP A 286 -7.47 -9.22 5.85
CA TRP A 286 -6.11 -9.60 5.47
C TRP A 286 -5.92 -9.71 3.95
N ASP A 287 -6.87 -10.30 3.22
CA ASP A 287 -6.80 -10.40 1.76
C ASP A 287 -6.80 -9.01 1.09
N GLN A 288 -7.59 -8.06 1.61
CA GLN A 288 -7.57 -6.68 1.15
C GLN A 288 -6.23 -5.99 1.43
N GLN A 289 -5.69 -6.15 2.64
CA GLN A 289 -4.35 -5.65 3.00
C GLN A 289 -3.26 -6.23 2.08
N ALA A 290 -3.36 -7.52 1.75
CA ALA A 290 -2.39 -8.20 0.91
C ALA A 290 -2.37 -7.65 -0.52
N GLY A 291 -3.54 -7.47 -1.13
CA GLY A 291 -3.65 -6.87 -2.48
C GLY A 291 -3.06 -5.46 -2.51
N PHE A 292 -3.34 -4.65 -1.51
CA PHE A 292 -2.80 -3.32 -1.35
C PHE A 292 -1.28 -3.26 -1.25
N GLN A 293 -0.69 -4.15 -0.45
CA GLN A 293 0.76 -4.25 -0.34
C GLN A 293 1.41 -4.71 -1.64
N PHE A 294 0.77 -5.62 -2.37
CA PHE A 294 1.22 -6.05 -3.68
C PHE A 294 1.28 -4.87 -4.66
N TRP A 295 0.24 -4.04 -4.75
CA TRP A 295 0.25 -2.85 -5.62
C TRP A 295 1.36 -1.85 -5.25
N LEU A 296 1.59 -1.61 -3.95
CA LEU A 296 2.64 -0.69 -3.49
C LEU A 296 4.05 -1.21 -3.82
N HIS A 297 4.30 -2.50 -3.61
CA HIS A 297 5.59 -3.11 -3.95
C HIS A 297 5.81 -3.16 -5.46
N SER A 298 4.80 -3.58 -6.22
CA SER A 298 4.86 -3.62 -7.69
C SER A 298 5.14 -2.25 -8.28
N TRP A 299 4.51 -1.19 -7.75
CA TRP A 299 4.81 0.18 -8.16
C TRP A 299 6.28 0.56 -7.90
N LEU A 300 6.82 0.24 -6.72
CA LEU A 300 8.21 0.55 -6.38
C LEU A 300 9.20 -0.14 -7.32
N TRP A 301 8.91 -1.40 -7.70
CA TRP A 301 9.70 -2.18 -8.66
C TRP A 301 9.73 -1.59 -10.07
N VAL A 302 8.73 -0.79 -10.45
CA VAL A 302 8.70 -0.10 -11.75
C VAL A 302 9.31 1.30 -11.65
N HIS A 303 8.91 2.07 -10.63
CA HIS A 303 9.33 3.47 -10.47
C HIS A 303 10.84 3.60 -10.19
N PHE A 304 11.42 2.69 -9.40
CA PHE A 304 12.83 2.77 -9.04
C PHE A 304 13.77 2.53 -10.24
N PRO A 305 13.63 1.47 -11.06
CA PRO A 305 14.46 1.28 -12.25
C PRO A 305 14.36 2.44 -13.25
N LEU A 306 13.15 2.99 -13.45
CA LEU A 306 12.95 4.15 -14.31
C LEU A 306 13.72 5.37 -13.79
N SER A 307 13.72 5.59 -12.47
CA SER A 307 14.47 6.67 -11.84
C SER A 307 15.99 6.49 -11.97
N VAL A 308 16.49 5.25 -11.84
CA VAL A 308 17.91 4.93 -12.08
C VAL A 308 18.28 5.23 -13.53
N ALA A 309 17.47 4.76 -14.49
CA ALA A 309 17.69 5.02 -15.91
C ALA A 309 17.72 6.52 -16.22
N LEU A 310 16.81 7.31 -15.60
CA LEU A 310 16.77 8.76 -15.75
C LEU A 310 18.07 9.41 -15.28
N VAL A 311 18.58 9.04 -14.10
CA VAL A 311 19.84 9.59 -13.56
C VAL A 311 21.04 9.22 -14.45
N VAL A 312 21.13 7.97 -14.89
CA VAL A 312 22.22 7.52 -15.77
C VAL A 312 22.20 8.27 -17.09
N LEU A 313 21.05 8.37 -17.75
CA LEU A 313 20.92 9.10 -19.02
C LEU A 313 21.17 10.59 -18.84
N MET A 314 20.78 11.17 -17.70
CA MET A 314 21.06 12.57 -17.38
C MET A 314 22.58 12.81 -17.29
N ILE A 315 23.33 11.93 -16.63
CA ILE A 315 24.80 12.02 -16.56
C ILE A 315 25.41 11.93 -17.96
N VAL A 316 24.93 10.99 -18.79
CA VAL A 316 25.38 10.86 -20.19
C VAL A 316 25.08 12.15 -20.97
N HIS A 317 23.88 12.71 -20.81
CA HIS A 317 23.51 13.96 -21.46
C HIS A 317 24.38 15.14 -21.04
N ILE A 318 24.70 15.27 -19.74
CA ILE A 318 25.62 16.30 -19.26
C ILE A 318 27.01 16.12 -19.89
N TRP A 319 27.52 14.89 -19.93
CA TRP A 319 28.83 14.62 -20.53
C TRP A 319 28.86 14.90 -22.04
N VAL A 320 27.84 14.45 -22.78
CA VAL A 320 27.70 14.74 -24.21
C VAL A 320 27.58 16.24 -24.43
N ALA A 321 26.73 16.92 -23.67
CA ALA A 321 26.54 18.36 -23.77
C ALA A 321 27.87 19.09 -23.56
N LEU A 322 28.67 18.75 -22.54
CA LEU A 322 29.97 19.37 -22.26
C LEU A 322 31.03 19.04 -23.31
N LYS A 323 31.02 17.83 -23.88
CA LYS A 323 32.00 17.39 -24.88
C LYS A 323 31.78 18.05 -26.25
N TYR A 324 30.52 18.28 -26.60
CA TYR A 324 30.12 18.84 -27.90
C TYR A 324 29.57 20.26 -27.78
N TRP A 325 29.79 20.93 -26.64
CA TRP A 325 29.53 22.36 -26.45
C TRP A 325 30.54 23.20 -27.24
#